data_AF-A0A7Y5G457-F1
#
_entry.id   AF-A0A7Y5G457-F1
#
_cell.length_a   1.000
_cell.length_b   1.000
_cell.length_c   1.000
_cell.angle_alpha   90.00
_cell.angle_beta   90.00
_cell.angle_gamma   90.00
#
_symmetry.space_group_name_H-M   'P 1'
#
loop_
_entity.id
_entity.type
_entity.pdbx_description
1 polymer ?
#
loop_
_entity_poly.entity_id
_entity_poly.type
_entity_poly.pdbx_seq_one_letter_code
_entity_poly.pdbx_strand_id
1 'polypeptide(L)'
;MHRELTLQLPAEVFDEAVNLAGISGFEVNEFMSKLLQGILKPGQDTHQSRTFVQRLFALLADEEILKLANVKMDEERFELFQLLLATQKEQNVSAGDAADLEKLGILYDRINLVKSYAMVEAVRRKLMAPPELT
;
A
#
# COMPACT_ATOMS: atom_id res chain seq x y z
N MET A 1 0.18 -11.51 -28.36
CA MET A 1 1.66 -11.57 -28.36
C MET A 1 2.17 -10.88 -27.11
N HIS A 2 2.98 -11.55 -26.30
CA HIS A 2 3.65 -10.94 -25.16
C HIS A 2 5.09 -10.60 -25.53
N ARG A 3 5.57 -9.45 -25.06
CA ARG A 3 6.95 -9.00 -25.20
C ARG A 3 7.53 -8.87 -23.81
N GLU A 4 8.68 -9.46 -23.58
CA GLU A 4 9.38 -9.40 -22.30
C GLU A 4 10.27 -8.15 -22.25
N LEU A 5 10.25 -7.47 -21.12
CA LEU A 5 11.09 -6.31 -20.83
C LEU A 5 11.79 -6.55 -19.50
N THR A 6 13.12 -6.61 -19.51
CA THR A 6 13.93 -6.68 -18.29
C THR A 6 14.34 -5.27 -17.89
N LEU A 7 13.98 -4.85 -16.68
CA LEU A 7 14.37 -3.56 -16.12
C LEU A 7 15.48 -3.76 -15.10
N GLN A 8 16.53 -2.95 -15.21
CA GLN A 8 17.57 -2.84 -14.18
C GLN A 8 17.18 -1.68 -13.26
N LEU A 9 16.90 -1.99 -12.00
CA LEU A 9 16.51 -1.02 -10.99
C LEU A 9 17.58 -0.96 -9.89
N PRO A 10 17.80 0.20 -9.25
CA PRO A 10 18.53 0.24 -7.99
C PRO A 10 17.89 -0.71 -6.97
N ALA A 11 18.70 -1.36 -6.14
CA ALA A 11 18.23 -2.38 -5.21
C ALA A 11 17.14 -1.82 -4.27
N GLU A 12 17.31 -0.58 -3.82
CA GLU A 12 16.36 0.09 -2.93
C GLU A 12 14.98 0.30 -3.58
N VAL A 13 14.96 0.55 -4.89
CA VAL A 13 13.72 0.73 -5.66
C VAL A 13 13.03 -0.62 -5.88
N PHE A 14 13.82 -1.67 -6.13
CA PHE A 14 13.28 -3.02 -6.27
C PHE A 14 12.70 -3.53 -4.95
N ASP A 15 13.41 -3.36 -3.83
CA ASP A 15 12.96 -3.77 -2.50
C ASP A 15 11.68 -3.04 -2.09
N GLU A 16 11.56 -1.75 -2.41
CA GLU A 16 10.33 -1.00 -2.17
C GLU A 16 9.18 -1.51 -3.06
N ALA A 17 9.44 -1.86 -4.32
CA ALA A 17 8.42 -2.46 -5.19
C ALA A 17 7.96 -3.84 -4.68
N VAL A 18 8.89 -4.66 -4.15
CA VAL A 18 8.58 -5.95 -3.49
C VAL A 18 7.69 -5.73 -2.29
N ASN A 19 8.03 -4.78 -1.42
CA ASN A 19 7.25 -4.47 -0.23
C ASN A 19 5.84 -3.99 -0.59
N LEU A 20 5.70 -3.08 -1.56
CA LEU A 20 4.40 -2.54 -1.98
C LEU A 20 3.54 -3.60 -2.67
N ALA A 21 4.15 -4.46 -3.49
CA ALA A 21 3.47 -5.59 -4.10
C ALA A 21 2.94 -6.55 -3.01
N GLY A 22 3.77 -6.87 -2.02
CA GLY A 22 3.41 -7.71 -0.87
C GLY A 22 2.26 -7.14 -0.05
N ILE A 23 2.29 -5.84 0.29
CA ILE A 23 1.19 -5.16 1.00
C ILE A 23 -0.11 -5.24 0.20
N SER A 24 -0.01 -5.13 -1.13
CA SER A 24 -1.17 -5.14 -2.00
C SER A 24 -1.67 -6.55 -2.34
N GLY A 25 -0.94 -7.59 -1.92
CA GLY A 25 -1.23 -8.98 -2.25
C GLY A 25 -1.04 -9.31 -3.73
N PHE A 26 -0.17 -8.56 -4.43
CA PHE A 26 0.23 -8.79 -5.81
C PHE A 26 1.62 -9.40 -5.88
N GLU A 27 1.89 -10.14 -6.94
CA GLU A 27 3.25 -10.48 -7.34
C GLU A 27 3.97 -9.23 -7.87
N VAL A 28 5.29 -9.13 -7.65
CA VAL A 28 6.10 -7.97 -8.09
C VAL A 28 5.93 -7.66 -9.57
N ASN A 29 5.96 -8.68 -10.42
CA ASN A 29 5.83 -8.50 -11.87
C ASN A 29 4.43 -7.96 -12.25
N GLU A 30 3.39 -8.39 -11.54
CA GLU A 30 2.03 -7.90 -11.75
C GLU A 30 1.90 -6.45 -11.30
N PHE A 31 2.40 -6.14 -10.10
CA PHE A 31 2.44 -4.79 -9.56
C PHE A 31 3.18 -3.83 -10.50
N MET A 32 4.37 -4.21 -10.97
CA MET A 32 5.17 -3.40 -11.89
C MET A 32 4.51 -3.23 -13.26
N SER A 33 3.83 -4.27 -13.76
CA SER A 33 3.08 -4.18 -15.02
C SER A 33 1.92 -3.20 -14.92
N LYS A 34 1.13 -3.27 -13.84
CA LYS A 34 0.04 -2.30 -13.56
C LYS A 34 0.61 -0.89 -13.36
N LEU A 35 1.77 -0.78 -12.71
CA LEU A 35 2.48 0.47 -12.49
C LEU A 35 2.88 1.14 -13.82
N LEU A 36 3.53 0.39 -14.71
CA LEU A 36 3.92 0.86 -16.03
C LEU A 36 2.72 1.21 -16.91
N GLN A 37 1.63 0.45 -16.85
CA GLN A 37 0.40 0.79 -17.56
C GLN A 37 -0.18 2.15 -17.12
N GLY A 38 0.00 2.53 -15.85
CA GLY A 38 -0.44 3.82 -15.32
C GLY A 38 0.41 4.99 -15.79
N ILE A 39 1.72 4.75 -15.99
CA ILE A 39 2.64 5.75 -16.52
C ILE A 39 2.48 5.91 -18.03
N LEU A 40 2.35 4.79 -18.74
CA LEU A 40 2.45 4.73 -20.20
C LEU A 40 1.13 4.98 -20.93
N LYS A 41 0.01 5.24 -20.23
CA LYS A 41 -1.24 5.70 -20.86
C LYS A 41 -1.32 7.24 -20.78
N PRO A 42 -0.87 7.99 -21.79
CA PRO A 42 -0.98 9.44 -21.77
C PRO A 42 -2.42 9.80 -22.15
N GLY A 43 -3.11 10.59 -21.32
CA GLY A 43 -4.26 11.37 -21.77
C GLY A 43 -5.67 10.89 -21.42
N GLN A 44 -5.90 10.22 -20.28
CA GLN A 44 -7.29 9.97 -19.82
C GLN A 44 -7.78 10.81 -18.64
N ASP A 45 -6.97 11.71 -18.07
CA ASP A 45 -7.45 12.64 -17.03
C ASP A 45 -6.99 14.08 -17.35
N THR A 46 -7.78 14.80 -18.17
CA THR A 46 -7.62 16.25 -18.41
C THR A 46 -8.19 17.13 -17.29
N HIS A 47 -8.77 16.55 -16.24
CA HIS A 47 -9.31 17.32 -15.11
C HIS A 47 -9.13 16.57 -13.79
N GLN A 48 -7.90 16.54 -13.27
CA GLN A 48 -7.54 16.53 -11.86
C GLN A 48 -6.08 16.08 -11.78
N SER A 49 -5.24 16.88 -11.12
CA SER A 49 -3.86 16.53 -10.84
C SER A 49 -3.82 15.40 -9.82
N ARG A 50 -4.19 14.18 -10.24
CA ARG A 50 -4.09 12.98 -9.42
C ARG A 50 -2.62 12.70 -9.17
N THR A 51 -2.28 12.37 -7.92
CA THR A 51 -0.94 11.88 -7.62
C THR A 51 -0.68 10.60 -8.40
N PHE A 52 0.59 10.29 -8.67
CA PHE A 52 0.97 9.07 -9.36
C PHE A 52 0.33 7.82 -8.74
N VAL A 53 0.30 7.77 -7.40
CA VAL A 53 -0.32 6.70 -6.62
C VAL A 53 -1.80 6.55 -6.94
N GLN A 54 -2.58 7.64 -6.93
CA GLN A 54 -4.03 7.58 -7.25
C GLN A 54 -4.30 7.02 -8.65
N ARG A 55 -3.42 7.27 -9.63
CA ARG A 55 -3.56 6.69 -10.98
C ARG A 55 -3.33 5.18 -10.99
N LEU A 56 -2.49 4.64 -10.10
CA LEU A 56 -2.31 3.19 -9.98
C LEU A 56 -3.57 2.51 -9.47
N PHE A 57 -4.20 3.06 -8.43
CA PHE A 57 -5.46 2.54 -7.92
C PHE A 57 -6.57 2.63 -8.98
N ALA A 58 -6.58 3.67 -9.83
CA ALA A 58 -7.53 3.76 -10.95
C ALA A 58 -7.43 2.60 -11.96
N LEU A 59 -6.31 1.86 -12.01
CA LEU A 59 -6.13 0.71 -12.91
C LEU A 59 -6.50 -0.63 -12.30
N LEU A 60 -6.70 -0.68 -10.99
CA LEU A 60 -7.09 -1.91 -10.30
C LEU A 60 -8.57 -2.24 -10.56
N ALA A 61 -8.89 -3.53 -10.59
CA ALA A 61 -10.27 -4.01 -10.64
C ALA A 61 -11.02 -3.63 -9.36
N ASP A 62 -12.35 -3.60 -9.42
CA ASP A 62 -13.18 -3.21 -8.27
C ASP A 62 -12.96 -4.13 -7.06
N GLU A 63 -12.79 -5.43 -7.30
CA GLU A 63 -12.48 -6.43 -6.27
C GLU A 63 -11.13 -6.18 -5.60
N GLU A 64 -10.11 -5.80 -6.39
CA GLU A 64 -8.77 -5.46 -5.88
C GLU A 64 -8.83 -4.18 -5.04
N ILE A 65 -9.58 -3.17 -5.49
CA ILE A 65 -9.79 -1.94 -4.73
C ILE A 65 -10.49 -2.21 -3.40
N LEU A 66 -11.53 -3.04 -3.39
CA LEU A 66 -12.24 -3.40 -2.17
C LEU A 66 -11.35 -4.22 -1.21
N LYS A 67 -10.51 -5.11 -1.74
CA LYS A 67 -9.52 -5.85 -0.93
C LYS A 67 -8.53 -4.88 -0.26
N LEU A 68 -7.98 -3.93 -1.02
CA LEU A 68 -7.05 -2.94 -0.49
C LEU A 68 -7.72 -1.94 0.46
N ALA A 69 -8.97 -1.56 0.23
CA ALA A 69 -9.72 -0.67 1.12
C ALA A 69 -10.01 -1.32 2.48
N ASN A 70 -9.98 -2.65 2.55
CA ASN A 70 -10.17 -3.43 3.77
C ASN A 70 -8.89 -4.07 4.29
N VAL A 71 -7.72 -3.77 3.71
CA VAL A 71 -6.45 -4.32 4.15
C VAL A 71 -6.18 -3.92 5.60
N LYS A 72 -5.64 -4.87 6.37
CA LYS A 72 -5.23 -4.71 7.76
C LYS A 72 -3.86 -5.35 7.93
N MET A 73 -3.11 -4.87 8.91
CA MET A 73 -1.98 -5.62 9.43
C MET A 73 -2.48 -6.98 9.93
N ASP A 74 -1.69 -8.02 9.71
CA ASP A 74 -2.02 -9.34 10.27
C ASP A 74 -2.11 -9.28 11.79
N GLU A 75 -2.96 -10.13 12.36
CA GLU A 75 -3.36 -10.07 13.76
C GLU A 75 -2.14 -10.23 14.69
N GLU A 76 -1.28 -11.21 14.40
CA GLU A 76 -0.07 -11.47 15.19
C GLU A 76 0.88 -10.26 15.21
N ARG A 77 1.16 -9.65 14.05
CA ARG A 77 1.99 -8.44 13.98
C ARG A 77 1.32 -7.24 14.63
N PHE A 78 0.00 -7.11 14.53
CA PHE A 78 -0.72 -6.01 15.15
C PHE A 78 -0.75 -6.12 16.68
N GLU A 79 -0.93 -7.33 17.21
CA GLU A 79 -0.81 -7.61 18.65
C GLU A 79 0.59 -7.33 19.17
N LEU A 80 1.63 -7.79 18.46
CA LEU A 80 3.01 -7.48 18.79
C LEU A 80 3.27 -5.97 18.76
N PHE A 81 2.78 -5.26 17.75
CA PHE A 81 2.91 -3.81 17.65
C PHE A 81 2.26 -3.09 18.84
N GLN A 82 1.06 -3.49 19.24
CA GLN A 82 0.35 -2.95 20.41
C GLN A 82 1.11 -3.23 21.71
N LEU A 83 1.64 -4.44 21.87
CA LEU A 83 2.44 -4.81 23.03
C LEU A 83 3.70 -3.94 23.13
N LEU A 84 4.46 -3.82 22.04
CA LEU A 84 5.69 -3.02 22.01
C LEU A 84 5.40 -1.52 22.25
N LEU A 85 4.28 -1.00 21.73
CA LEU A 85 3.82 0.36 22.02
C LEU A 85 3.52 0.57 23.51
N ALA A 86 2.88 -0.41 24.15
CA ALA A 86 2.60 -0.35 25.59
C ALA A 86 3.91 -0.36 26.40
N THR A 87 4.83 -1.27 26.07
CA THR A 87 6.15 -1.38 26.73
C THR A 87 6.99 -0.11 26.55
N GLN A 88 6.89 0.56 25.39
CA GLN A 88 7.59 1.83 25.15
C GLN A 88 7.08 2.95 26.06
N LYS A 89 5.75 3.02 26.29
CA LYS A 89 5.14 3.99 27.20
C LYS A 89 5.61 3.80 28.64
N GLU A 90 5.92 2.57 29.02
CA GLU A 90 6.47 2.20 30.33
C GLU A 90 7.99 2.40 30.44
N GLN A 91 8.65 2.94 29.41
CA GLN A 91 10.10 3.18 29.31
C GLN A 91 10.97 1.91 29.46
N ASN A 92 10.41 0.72 29.21
CA ASN A 92 11.07 -0.58 29.42
C ASN A 92 11.37 -1.33 28.10
N VAL A 93 11.55 -0.61 27.00
CA VAL A 93 11.84 -1.22 25.69
C VAL A 93 13.33 -1.55 25.56
N SER A 94 13.63 -2.81 25.23
CA SER A 94 14.99 -3.22 24.86
C SER A 94 15.39 -2.66 23.48
N ALA A 95 16.68 -2.65 23.16
CA ALA A 95 17.13 -2.18 21.84
C ALA A 95 16.58 -3.03 20.67
N GLY A 96 16.37 -4.34 20.89
CA GLY A 96 15.74 -5.22 19.90
C GLY A 96 14.26 -4.88 19.71
N ASP A 97 13.54 -4.71 20.81
CA ASP A 97 12.13 -4.31 20.82
C ASP A 97 11.91 -2.95 20.18
N ALA A 98 12.84 -2.00 20.35
CA ALA A 98 12.79 -0.69 19.71
C ALA A 98 12.88 -0.79 18.18
N ALA A 99 13.81 -1.62 17.67
CA ALA A 99 13.99 -1.82 16.25
C ALA A 99 12.79 -2.53 15.61
N ASP A 100 12.21 -3.51 16.29
CA ASP A 100 11.01 -4.20 15.79
C ASP A 100 9.77 -3.32 15.87
N LEU A 101 9.64 -2.49 16.90
CA LEU A 101 8.59 -1.47 17.00
C LEU A 101 8.67 -0.47 15.83
N GLU A 102 9.86 0.00 15.48
CA GLU A 102 10.06 0.90 14.33
C GLU A 102 9.61 0.25 13.02
N LYS A 103 10.04 -0.99 12.75
CA LYS A 103 9.64 -1.73 11.55
C LYS A 103 8.12 -1.93 11.48
N LEU A 104 7.49 -2.31 12.59
CA LEU A 104 6.05 -2.50 12.66
C LEU A 104 5.29 -1.18 12.48
N GLY A 105 5.81 -0.08 13.04
CA GLY A 105 5.28 1.26 12.81
C GLY A 105 5.31 1.65 11.33
N ILE A 106 6.45 1.46 10.66
CA ILE A 106 6.59 1.71 9.22
C ILE A 106 5.59 0.87 8.42
N LEU A 107 5.45 -0.42 8.75
CA LEU A 107 4.48 -1.30 8.08
C LEU A 107 3.04 -0.83 8.31
N TYR A 108 2.69 -0.48 9.54
CA TYR A 108 1.37 0.04 9.91
C TYR A 108 1.00 1.29 9.11
N ASP A 109 1.92 2.25 9.03
CA ASP A 109 1.73 3.49 8.28
C ASP A 109 1.55 3.22 6.78
N ARG A 110 2.37 2.32 6.21
CA ARG A 110 2.25 1.92 4.79
C ARG A 110 0.89 1.27 4.49
N ILE A 111 0.43 0.36 5.36
CA ILE A 111 -0.88 -0.28 5.23
C ILE A 111 -2.00 0.78 5.27
N ASN A 112 -1.96 1.70 6.22
CA ASN A 112 -2.96 2.76 6.32
C ASN A 112 -2.94 3.71 5.13
N LEU A 113 -1.77 3.99 4.57
CA LEU A 113 -1.64 4.81 3.37
C LEU A 113 -2.30 4.12 2.16
N VAL A 114 -1.96 2.85 1.90
CA VAL A 114 -2.55 2.04 0.82
C VAL A 114 -4.07 1.96 0.99
N LYS A 115 -4.53 1.65 2.21
CA LYS A 115 -5.94 1.58 2.57
C LYS A 115 -6.66 2.90 2.27
N SER A 116 -6.07 4.03 2.66
CA SER A 116 -6.67 5.36 2.46
C SER A 116 -6.86 5.67 0.98
N TYR A 117 -5.84 5.39 0.13
CA TYR A 117 -5.97 5.58 -1.31
C TYR A 117 -7.02 4.65 -1.93
N ALA A 118 -7.05 3.38 -1.50
CA ALA A 118 -8.05 2.43 -1.95
C ALA A 118 -9.47 2.85 -1.56
N MET A 119 -9.67 3.34 -0.32
CA MET A 119 -10.97 3.84 0.15
C MET A 119 -11.44 5.04 -0.67
N VAL A 120 -10.56 6.01 -0.94
CA VAL A 120 -10.89 7.16 -1.79
C VAL A 120 -11.35 6.70 -3.17
N GLU A 121 -10.63 5.74 -3.78
CA GLU A 121 -10.99 5.20 -5.08
C GLU A 121 -12.29 4.38 -5.03
N ALA A 122 -12.51 3.59 -3.98
CA ALA A 122 -13.74 2.82 -3.78
C ALA A 122 -14.97 3.73 -3.65
N VAL A 123 -14.86 4.82 -2.88
CA VAL A 123 -15.91 5.84 -2.75
C VAL A 123 -16.15 6.52 -4.10
N ARG A 124 -15.10 6.89 -4.83
CA ARG A 124 -15.20 7.51 -6.15
C ARG A 124 -15.95 6.62 -7.15
N ARG A 125 -15.69 5.31 -7.11
CA ARG A 125 -16.36 4.30 -7.94
C ARG A 125 -17.75 3.88 -7.42
N LYS A 126 -18.18 4.44 -6.27
CA LYS A 126 -19.44 4.08 -5.58
C LYS A 126 -19.49 2.62 -5.11
N LEU A 127 -18.34 2.01 -4.86
CA LEU A 127 -18.20 0.67 -4.29
C LEU A 127 -18.33 0.69 -2.76
N MET A 128 -18.07 1.85 -2.14
CA MET A 128 -18.22 2.09 -0.70
C MET A 128 -18.88 3.44 -0.44
N ALA A 129 -19.59 3.55 0.68
CA ALA A 129 -20.05 4.83 1.17
C ALA A 129 -18.86 5.64 1.74
N PRO A 130 -18.90 6.99 1.67
CA PRO A 130 -17.94 7.83 2.38
C PRO A 130 -17.95 7.50 3.88
N PRO A 131 -16.79 7.50 4.56
CA PRO A 131 -16.76 7.32 6.01
C PRO A 131 -17.55 8.43 6.69
N GLU A 132 -18.36 8.06 7.69
CA GLU A 132 -19.04 9.03 8.54
C GLU A 132 -18.01 9.72 9.44
N LEU A 133 -18.02 11.05 9.44
CA LEU A 133 -17.21 11.86 10.36
C LEU A 133 -17.96 11.92 11.70
N THR A 134 -17.62 11.00 12.61
CA THR A 134 -18.07 11.03 14.02
C THR A 134 -17.16 11.87 14.88
#